data_AF-A0A523QVX8-F1
#
_entry.id   AF-A0A523QVX8-F1
#
_cell.length_a   1.000
_cell.length_b   1.000
_cell.length_c   1.000
_cell.angle_alpha   90.00
_cell.angle_beta   90.00
_cell.angle_gamma   90.00
#
_symmetry.space_group_name_H-M   'P 1'
#
loop_
_entity.id
_entity.type
_entity.pdbx_description
1 polymer ?
#
loop_
_entity_poly.entity_id
_entity_poly.type
_entity_poly.pdbx_seq_one_letter_code
_entity_poly.pdbx_strand_id
1 'polypeptide(L)' 'MTEVKKERLTDIGPPHYQKFLPPVIKENYGKWKYHDIIRPGVLLHVSESGAKLWSVRA' A
#
# COMPACT_ATOMS: atom_id res chain seq x y z
N MET A 1 28.29 -36.46 -4.14
CA MET A 1 27.04 -35.68 -4.11
C MET A 1 27.43 -34.24 -4.37
N THR A 2 27.27 -33.77 -5.60
CA THR A 2 27.72 -32.44 -6.04
C THR A 2 26.78 -31.38 -5.51
N GLU A 3 27.30 -30.46 -4.69
CA GLU A 3 26.55 -29.32 -4.18
C GLU A 3 26.21 -28.36 -5.32
N VAL A 4 24.91 -28.14 -5.56
CA VAL A 4 24.44 -27.17 -6.55
C VAL A 4 24.67 -25.77 -5.99
N LYS A 5 25.67 -25.07 -6.54
CA LYS A 5 25.97 -23.68 -6.20
C LYS A 5 24.82 -22.78 -6.61
N LYS A 6 24.10 -22.21 -5.63
CA LYS A 6 22.95 -21.32 -5.88
C LYS A 6 23.40 -20.09 -6.68
N GLU A 7 22.81 -19.89 -7.86
CA GLU A 7 23.09 -18.72 -8.68
C GLU A 7 22.67 -17.43 -7.97
N ARG A 8 23.52 -16.39 -8.10
CA ARG A 8 23.30 -15.09 -7.48
C ARG A 8 22.24 -14.33 -8.29
N LEU A 9 21.13 -13.97 -7.64
CA LEU A 9 20.13 -13.07 -8.20
C LEU A 9 20.60 -11.62 -8.01
N THR A 10 20.80 -10.89 -9.11
CA THR A 10 21.12 -9.45 -9.13
C THR A 10 20.07 -8.69 -9.93
N ASP A 11 20.05 -7.35 -9.79
CA ASP A 11 19.21 -6.47 -10.60
C ASP A 11 17.69 -6.72 -10.50
N ILE A 12 17.25 -7.30 -9.37
CA ILE A 12 15.85 -7.70 -9.12
C ILE A 12 14.89 -6.54 -8.80
N GLY A 13 15.44 -5.33 -8.61
CA GLY A 13 14.66 -4.14 -8.24
C GLY A 13 14.02 -4.22 -6.85
N PRO A 14 13.15 -3.25 -6.51
CA PRO A 14 12.41 -3.26 -5.25
C PRO A 14 11.24 -4.25 -5.30
N PRO A 15 10.78 -4.75 -4.13
CA PRO A 15 9.55 -5.50 -4.08
C PRO A 15 8.38 -4.64 -4.57
N HIS A 16 7.49 -5.23 -5.36
CA HIS A 16 6.31 -4.54 -5.87
C HIS A 16 5.45 -4.01 -4.71
N TYR A 17 5.19 -2.69 -4.67
CA TYR A 17 4.54 -2.01 -3.55
C TYR A 17 3.14 -2.57 -3.20
N GLN A 18 2.42 -3.09 -4.20
CA GLN A 18 1.09 -3.71 -3.98
C GLN A 18 1.11 -4.90 -3.02
N LYS A 19 2.29 -5.51 -2.77
CA LYS A 19 2.45 -6.57 -1.77
C LYS A 19 2.22 -6.07 -0.34
N PHE A 20 2.37 -4.77 -0.10
CA PHE A 20 2.30 -4.15 1.22
C PHE A 20 1.13 -3.17 1.37
N LEU A 21 0.29 -3.03 0.33
CA LEU A 21 -0.89 -2.19 0.44
C LEU A 21 -1.93 -2.86 1.35
N PRO A 22 -2.50 -2.11 2.32
CA PRO A 22 -3.67 -2.55 3.05
C PRO A 22 -4.82 -2.92 2.09
N PRO A 23 -5.65 -3.93 2.42
CA PRO A 23 -6.74 -4.39 1.56
C PRO A 23 -7.67 -3.27 1.09
N VAL A 24 -8.06 -2.37 2.00
CA VAL A 24 -8.91 -1.20 1.69
C VAL A 24 -8.29 -0.28 0.65
N ILE A 25 -6.95 -0.11 0.65
CA ILE A 25 -6.26 0.71 -0.37
C ILE A 25 -6.21 -0.05 -1.70
N LYS A 26 -5.99 -1.37 -1.66
CA LYS A 26 -5.93 -2.20 -2.86
C LYS A 26 -7.27 -2.26 -3.58
N GLU A 27 -8.37 -2.43 -2.85
CA GLU A 27 -9.72 -2.47 -3.40
C GLU A 27 -10.18 -1.12 -3.98
N ASN A 28 -9.70 -0.02 -3.40
CA ASN A 28 -10.08 1.34 -3.80
C ASN A 28 -8.93 2.09 -4.51
N TYR A 29 -7.95 1.36 -5.06
CA TYR A 29 -6.76 1.97 -5.66
C TYR A 29 -7.17 2.83 -6.87
N GLY A 30 -6.86 4.13 -6.81
CA GLY A 30 -7.27 5.11 -7.82
C GLY A 30 -8.75 5.51 -7.80
N LYS A 31 -9.54 5.05 -6.83
CA LYS A 31 -11.00 5.29 -6.73
C LYS A 31 -11.36 6.08 -5.47
N TRP A 32 -10.61 7.16 -5.21
CA TRP A 32 -10.82 8.03 -4.06
C TRP A 32 -11.64 9.25 -4.46
N LYS A 33 -12.71 9.53 -3.72
CA LYS A 33 -13.63 10.63 -4.02
C LYS A 33 -13.14 11.95 -3.44
N TYR A 34 -12.78 11.96 -2.17
CA TYR A 34 -12.23 13.13 -1.49
C TYR A 34 -11.47 12.72 -0.22
N HIS A 35 -10.75 13.69 0.34
CA HIS A 35 -10.12 13.58 1.64
C HIS A 35 -10.51 14.77 2.52
N ASP A 36 -10.44 14.59 3.83
CA ASP A 36 -10.72 15.64 4.82
C ASP A 36 -9.77 15.52 6.01
N ILE A 37 -9.45 16.65 6.64
CA ILE A 37 -8.59 16.72 7.82
C ILE A 37 -9.50 16.87 9.04
N ILE A 38 -9.74 15.76 9.73
CA ILE A 38 -10.66 15.73 10.88
C ILE A 38 -10.06 16.42 12.10
N ARG A 39 -8.75 16.26 12.31
CA ARG A 39 -7.97 16.91 13.36
C ARG A 39 -6.48 16.88 13.02
N PRO A 40 -5.62 17.65 13.71
CA PRO A 40 -4.18 17.58 13.51
C PRO A 40 -3.67 16.13 13.58
N GLY A 41 -2.93 15.71 12.54
CA GLY A 41 -2.38 14.36 12.43
C GLY A 41 -3.34 13.28 11.90
N VAL A 42 -4.64 13.56 11.70
CA VAL A 42 -5.62 12.54 11.23
C VAL A 42 -6.30 12.97 9.94
N LEU A 43 -6.08 12.22 8.87
CA LEU A 43 -6.73 12.40 7.57
C LEU A 43 -7.74 11.30 7.30
N LEU A 44 -8.95 11.67 6.89
CA LEU A 44 -9.97 10.77 6.37
C LEU A 44 -9.91 10.76 4.83
N HIS A 45 -9.94 9.57 4.23
CA HIS A 45 -10.11 9.37 2.80
C HIS A 45 -11.41 8.61 2.57
N VAL A 46 -12.24 9.08 1.66
CA VAL A 46 -13.51 8.44 1.29
C VAL A 46 -13.44 7.98 -0.16
N SER A 47 -13.68 6.70 -0.40
CA SER A 47 -13.70 6.12 -1.74
C SER A 47 -15.01 6.43 -2.47
N GLU A 48 -15.02 6.23 -3.78
CA GLU A 48 -16.24 6.33 -4.60
C GLU A 48 -17.30 5.30 -4.19
N SER A 49 -16.89 4.14 -3.67
CA SER A 49 -17.77 3.11 -3.12
C SER A 49 -18.26 3.40 -1.70
N GLY A 50 -17.78 4.48 -1.06
CA GLY A 50 -18.14 4.89 0.29
C GLY A 50 -17.27 4.28 1.40
N ALA A 51 -16.24 3.49 1.06
CA ALA A 51 -15.26 3.01 2.02
C ALA A 51 -14.47 4.19 2.63
N LYS A 52 -14.12 4.07 3.92
CA LYS A 52 -13.44 5.13 4.67
C LYS A 52 -12.10 4.62 5.20
N LEU A 53 -11.06 5.43 5.05
CA LEU A 53 -9.71 5.15 5.54
C LEU A 53 -9.19 6.34 6.34
N TRP A 54 -8.68 6.07 7.54
CA TRP A 54 -8.04 7.07 8.39
C TRP A 54 -6.54 6.88 8.43
N SER A 55 -5.80 7.90 8.01
CA SER A 55 -4.34 7.96 8.13
C SER A 55 -3.98 8.76 9.36
N VAL A 56 -3.34 8.13 10.34
CA VAL A 56 -2.85 8.77 11.56
C VAL A 56 -1.34 8.96 11.44
N ARG A 57 -0.88 10.21 11.57
CA ARG A 57 0.53 10.60 11.58
C ARG A 57 0.96 10.91 13.01
N ALA A 58 2.09 10.35 13.41
CA ALA A 58 2.75 10.59 14.71
C ALA A 58 4.08 11.31 14.49
#